data_AF-A0A970IJP5-F1
#
_entry.id   AF-A0A970IJP5-F1
#
_cell.length_a   1.000
_cell.length_b   1.000
_cell.length_c   1.000
_cell.angle_alpha   90.00
_cell.angle_beta   90.00
_cell.angle_gamma   90.00
#
_symmetry.space_group_name_H-M   'P 1'
#
loop_
_entity.id
_entity.type
_entity.pdbx_description
1 polymer ?
#
loop_
_entity_poly.entity_id
_entity_poly.type
_entity_poly.pdbx_seq_one_letter_code
_entity_poly.pdbx_strand_id
1 'polypeptide(L)'
;MLIGIPGTMTIPDIHSPSTRIRFGVNALREACRLRGIHCSETMARQVHVTGKDPCVLISLSTDRNAPSEGFSIRRDGQTVRIEGADESGAMYG
;
A
#
# COMPACT_ATOMS: atom_id res chain seq x y z
N MET A 1 3.57 21.72 8.75
CA MET A 1 4.65 20.96 9.41
C MET A 1 3.96 19.88 10.23
N LEU A 2 3.84 18.66 9.69
CA LEU A 2 3.21 17.55 10.41
C LEU A 2 4.31 16.79 11.15
N ILE A 3 4.23 16.82 12.47
CA ILE A 3 5.12 16.12 13.38
C ILE A 3 4.67 14.65 13.33
N GLY A 4 5.48 13.79 12.71
CA GLY A 4 5.21 12.35 12.65
C GLY A 4 5.19 11.76 14.06
N ILE A 5 4.08 11.11 14.41
CA ILE A 5 3.90 10.45 15.71
C ILE A 5 4.46 9.02 15.56
N PRO A 6 5.34 8.55 16.46
CA PRO A 6 5.81 7.16 16.43
C PRO A 6 4.62 6.19 16.48
N GLY A 7 4.52 5.29 15.50
CA GLY A 7 3.44 4.30 15.42
C GLY A 7 2.39 4.56 14.32
N THR A 8 2.57 5.59 13.50
CA THR A 8 1.74 5.83 12.31
C THR A 8 2.37 5.22 11.05
N MET A 9 1.55 4.56 10.23
CA MET A 9 1.91 4.04 8.91
C MET A 9 1.07 4.74 7.83
N THR A 10 1.66 5.08 6.69
CA THR A 10 0.92 5.73 5.60
C THR A 10 0.52 4.71 4.54
N ILE A 11 -0.78 4.60 4.24
CA ILE A 11 -1.32 3.83 3.11
C ILE A 11 -1.78 4.83 2.06
N PRO A 12 -1.46 4.67 0.76
CA PRO A 12 -1.90 5.64 -0.20
C PRO A 12 -3.43 5.65 -0.37
N ASP A 13 -4.02 6.85 -0.41
CA ASP A 13 -5.45 7.01 -0.68
C ASP A 13 -5.77 6.58 -2.11
N ILE A 14 -6.78 5.73 -2.25
CA ILE A 14 -7.15 5.05 -3.48
C ILE A 14 -8.43 5.66 -4.01
N HIS A 15 -8.27 6.73 -4.78
CA HIS A 15 -9.15 6.97 -5.92
C HIS A 15 -8.76 6.06 -7.12
N SER A 16 -8.34 4.80 -6.88
CA SER A 16 -8.37 3.80 -7.94
C SER A 16 -9.84 3.48 -8.21
N PRO A 17 -10.28 3.49 -9.49
CA PRO A 17 -11.61 3.03 -9.84
C PRO A 17 -11.84 1.56 -9.44
N SER A 18 -10.77 0.77 -9.23
CA SER A 18 -10.87 -0.64 -8.86
C SER A 18 -11.42 -0.86 -7.46
N THR A 19 -12.58 -1.51 -7.39
CA THR A 19 -13.18 -2.00 -6.13
C THR A 19 -12.28 -3.02 -5.42
N ARG A 20 -11.49 -3.81 -6.17
CA ARG A 20 -10.58 -4.82 -5.60
C ARG A 20 -9.43 -4.17 -4.84
N ILE A 21 -8.80 -3.15 -5.41
CA ILE A 21 -7.71 -2.42 -4.75
C ILE A 21 -8.23 -1.69 -3.50
N ARG A 22 -9.44 -1.09 -3.55
CA ARG A 22 -10.06 -0.49 -2.36
C ARG A 22 -10.35 -1.52 -1.27
N PHE A 23 -10.81 -2.72 -1.65
CA PHE A 23 -11.02 -3.82 -0.69
C PHE A 23 -9.72 -4.23 -0.01
N GLY A 24 -8.64 -4.43 -0.77
CA GLY A 24 -7.32 -4.79 -0.24
C GLY A 24 -6.79 -3.77 0.77
N VAL A 25 -6.91 -2.46 0.49
CA VAL A 25 -6.48 -1.44 1.44
C VAL A 25 -7.33 -1.36 2.70
N ASN A 26 -8.65 -1.55 2.60
CA ASN A 26 -9.48 -1.62 3.79
C ASN A 26 -9.11 -2.82 4.67
N ALA A 27 -8.80 -3.97 4.06
CA ALA A 27 -8.33 -5.15 4.79
C ALA A 27 -6.99 -4.88 5.49
N LEU A 28 -6.03 -4.25 4.81
CA LEU A 28 -4.75 -3.85 5.38
C LEU A 28 -4.93 -2.87 6.54
N ARG A 29 -5.78 -1.86 6.38
CA ARG A 29 -6.08 -0.86 7.40
C ARG A 29 -6.68 -1.49 8.65
N GLU A 30 -7.62 -2.41 8.48
CA GLU A 30 -8.23 -3.14 9.59
C GLU A 30 -7.19 -4.01 10.30
N ALA A 31 -6.31 -4.68 9.55
CA ALA A 31 -5.19 -5.43 10.14
C ALA A 31 -4.21 -4.52 10.92
N CYS A 32 -3.92 -3.31 10.44
CA CYS A 32 -3.17 -2.31 11.21
C CYS A 32 -3.87 -1.98 12.53
N ARG A 33 -5.18 -1.67 12.45
CA ARG A 33 -6.01 -1.25 13.58
C ARG A 33 -6.05 -2.31 14.67
N LEU A 34 -6.22 -3.57 14.29
CA LEU A 34 -6.20 -4.72 15.22
C LEU A 34 -4.86 -4.89 15.94
N ARG A 35 -3.76 -4.38 15.36
CA ARG A 35 -2.42 -4.37 15.96
C ARG A 35 -2.09 -3.06 16.69
N GLY A 36 -3.04 -2.13 16.80
CA GLY A 36 -2.81 -0.81 17.41
C GLY A 36 -1.91 0.11 16.56
N ILE A 37 -1.73 -0.20 15.27
CA ILE A 37 -0.97 0.62 14.33
C ILE A 37 -1.94 1.59 13.67
N HIS A 38 -1.68 2.89 13.77
CA HIS A 38 -2.53 3.88 13.14
C HIS A 38 -2.12 4.03 11.67
N CYS A 39 -2.98 3.56 10.75
CA CYS A 39 -2.75 3.70 9.32
C CYS A 39 -3.47 4.98 8.81
N SER A 40 -2.73 5.95 8.26
CA SER A 40 -3.29 7.18 7.66
C SER A 40 -3.30 7.08 6.14
N GLU A 41 -4.43 7.41 5.51
CA GLU A 41 -4.58 7.41 4.06
C GLU A 41 -3.94 8.68 3.45
N THR A 42 -3.08 8.58 2.43
CA THR A 42 -2.45 9.77 1.78
C THR A 42 -2.25 9.56 0.29
N MET A 43 -2.83 10.37 -0.60
CA MET A 43 -2.71 10.16 -2.04
C MET A 43 -1.26 9.89 -2.51
N ALA A 44 -1.06 8.90 -3.40
CA ALA A 44 0.26 8.50 -3.92
C ALA A 44 1.10 9.65 -4.51
N ARG A 45 0.46 10.76 -4.92
CA ARG A 45 1.11 11.98 -5.41
C ARG A 45 1.74 12.86 -4.32
N GLN A 46 1.38 12.64 -3.05
CA GLN A 46 1.82 13.44 -1.90
C GLN A 46 2.78 12.69 -0.98
N VAL A 47 2.99 11.39 -1.18
CA VAL A 47 4.01 10.66 -0.43
C VAL A 47 5.38 10.99 -1.03
N HIS A 48 5.94 12.13 -0.62
CA HIS A 48 7.39 12.26 -0.58
C HIS A 48 7.84 11.19 0.41
N VAL A 49 8.22 10.01 -0.08
CA VAL A 49 8.84 8.97 0.73
C VAL A 49 10.19 9.52 1.15
N THR A 50 10.22 10.28 2.25
CA THR A 50 11.45 10.84 2.83
C THR A 50 12.32 9.75 3.46
N GLY A 51 11.87 8.49 3.43
CA GLY A 51 12.54 7.31 4.00
C GLY A 51 12.43 7.22 5.52
N LYS A 52 11.68 8.13 6.16
CA LYS A 52 11.60 8.25 7.63
C LYS A 52 10.34 7.66 8.27
N ASP A 53 9.27 7.49 7.49
CA ASP A 53 8.01 6.93 7.97
C ASP A 53 7.72 5.59 7.27
N PRO A 54 7.25 4.56 8.00
CA PRO A 54 6.89 3.28 7.40
C PRO A 54 5.65 3.44 6.52
N CYS A 55 5.71 2.93 5.30
CA CYS A 55 4.60 3.00 4.35
C CYS A 55 4.45 1.72 3.53
N VAL A 56 3.22 1.49 3.05
CA VAL A 56 2.91 0.39 2.13
C VAL A 56 2.48 1.01 0.81
N LEU A 57 3.18 0.71 -0.28
CA LEU A 57 2.87 1.15 -1.62
C LEU A 57 2.26 -0.01 -2.40
N ILE A 58 1.05 0.19 -2.93
CA ILE A 58 0.35 -0.79 -3.76
C ILE A 58 0.32 -0.26 -5.20
N SER A 59 0.79 -1.06 -6.15
CA SER A 59 0.84 -0.72 -7.57
C SER A 59 0.49 -1.92 -8.45
N LEU A 60 0.13 -1.64 -9.70
CA LEU A 60 -0.02 -2.67 -10.74
C LEU A 60 1.27 -2.78 -11.55
N SER A 61 1.66 -4.02 -11.88
CA SER A 61 2.83 -4.29 -12.70
C SER A 61 2.61 -3.80 -14.12
N THR A 62 3.69 -3.37 -14.76
CA THR A 62 3.73 -3.05 -16.18
C THR A 62 4.20 -4.22 -17.04
N ASP A 63 4.63 -5.33 -16.42
CA ASP A 63 5.02 -6.54 -17.12
C ASP A 63 3.78 -7.29 -17.64
N ARG A 64 3.64 -7.33 -18.97
CA ARG A 64 2.53 -8.01 -19.65
C ARG A 64 2.62 -9.53 -19.59
N ASN A 65 3.76 -10.08 -19.19
CA ASN A 65 3.95 -11.51 -19.03
C ASN A 65 3.70 -11.98 -17.59
N ALA A 66 3.41 -11.06 -16.67
CA ALA A 66 3.11 -11.42 -15.30
C ALA A 66 1.86 -12.33 -15.28
N PRO A 67 1.91 -13.47 -14.56
CA PRO A 67 0.78 -14.38 -14.49
C PRO A 67 -0.42 -13.67 -13.84
N SER A 68 -1.63 -13.91 -14.36
CA SER A 68 -2.86 -13.35 -13.79
C SER A 68 -2.94 -13.70 -12.30
N GLU A 69 -3.40 -12.74 -11.50
CA GLU A 69 -3.47 -12.79 -10.04
C GLU A 69 -2.11 -12.91 -9.34
N GLY A 70 -1.01 -12.94 -10.09
CA GLY A 70 0.35 -12.93 -9.57
C GLY A 70 0.65 -11.61 -8.86
N PHE A 71 1.48 -11.67 -7.83
CA PHE A 71 1.94 -10.49 -7.12
C PHE A 71 3.35 -10.68 -6.58
N SER A 72 4.00 -9.56 -6.26
CA SER A 72 5.28 -9.55 -5.56
C SER A 72 5.23 -8.58 -4.38
N ILE A 73 5.91 -8.96 -3.30
CA ILE A 73 6.08 -8.12 -2.11
C ILE A 73 7.57 -7.89 -1.91
N ARG A 74 7.96 -6.62 -1.86
CA ARG A 74 9.36 -6.20 -1.67
C ARG A 74 9.45 -5.18 -0.55
N ARG A 75 10.59 -5.13 0.13
CA ARG A 75 10.83 -4.15 1.19
C ARG A 75 12.08 -3.34 0.89
N ASP A 76 11.91 -2.03 0.74
CA ASP A 76 12.97 -1.05 0.54
C ASP A 76 13.07 -0.17 1.79
N GLY A 77 13.92 -0.56 2.73
CA GLY A 77 14.06 0.13 4.01
C GLY A 77 12.78 0.06 4.87
N GLN A 78 12.12 1.19 5.06
CA GLN A 78 10.85 1.29 5.80
C GLN A 78 9.61 1.19 4.90
N THR A 79 9.80 1.07 3.59
CA THR A 79 8.73 0.99 2.62
C THR A 79 8.50 -0.46 2.21
N VAL A 80 7.26 -0.95 2.29
CA VAL A 80 6.83 -2.20 1.68
C VAL A 80 6.15 -1.89 0.35
N ARG A 81 6.52 -2.57 -0.71
CA ARG A 81 5.91 -2.45 -2.04
C ARG A 81 5.18 -3.75 -2.37
N ILE A 82 3.91 -3.63 -2.70
CA ILE A 82 3.05 -4.69 -3.21
C ILE A 82 2.77 -4.38 -4.68
N GLU A 83 3.18 -5.26 -5.57
CA GLU A 83 2.99 -5.10 -7.00
C GLU A 83 2.20 -6.29 -7.53
N GLY A 84 0.96 -6.05 -7.95
CA GLY A 84 0.10 -7.07 -8.55
C GLY A 84 0.15 -7.05 -10.08
N ALA A 85 0.16 -8.21 -10.72
CA ALA A 85 0.00 -8.36 -12.17
C ALA A 85 -1.33 -7.78 -12.67
N ASP A 86 -2.37 -7.90 -11.84
CA ASP A 86 -3.68 -7.28 -12.00
C ASP A 86 -4.23 -6.83 -10.64
N GLU A 87 -5.45 -6.29 -10.65
CA GLU A 87 -6.11 -5.76 -9.45
C GLU A 87 -6.39 -6.83 -8.39
N SER A 88 -6.53 -8.09 -8.78
CA SER A 88 -6.71 -9.24 -7.85
C SER A 88 -5.38 -9.60 -7.23
N GLY A 89 -4.31 -9.67 -8.02
CA GLY A 89 -2.95 -9.88 -7.50
C GLY A 89 -2.57 -8.81 -6.49
N ALA A 90 -2.86 -7.54 -6.77
CA ALA A 90 -2.60 -6.44 -5.84
C ALA A 90 -3.47 -6.47 -4.57
N MET A 91 -4.64 -7.14 -4.61
CA MET A 91 -5.51 -7.34 -3.46
C MET A 91 -5.09 -8.55 -2.61
N TYR A 92 -4.53 -9.59 -3.24
CA TYR A 92 -4.05 -10.80 -2.57
C TYR A 92 -2.71 -10.60 -1.86
N GLY A 93 -1.84 -9.76 -2.40
CA GLY A 93 -0.57 -9.35 -1.77
C GLY A 93 -0.78 -8.42 -0.58
#